data_AF-A0A4T0BQR4-F1
#
_entry.id   AF-A0A4T0BQR4-F1
#
_cell.length_a   1.000
_cell.length_b   1.000
_cell.length_c   1.000
_cell.angle_alpha   90.00
_cell.angle_beta   90.00
_cell.angle_gamma   90.00
#
_symmetry.space_group_name_H-M   'P 1'
#
loop_
_entity.id
_entity.type
_entity.pdbx_description
1 polymer ?
#
loop_
_entity_poly.entity_id
_entity_poly.type
_entity_poly.pdbx_seq_one_letter_code
_entity_poly.pdbx_strand_id
1 'polypeptide(L)'
;MSHEPLITNLTLFYQTLAALQHISPSNILLPPNQISITAANDAGLCPEAIDLLNRLPHLCSSISSLPILPDGTQAVFYTSEEECLEWSRTPTYQDAPEIASSAFVLTNPNIYGTSLIYDTLSRKLLPWEAWAKHGDFEISEMENPFEDCDGDAKPADEILKSWIGNFITLAWVPFGDQIVVEPDEDEVRDAMRDVDVMVQYQAQFIQWSFRDVYISAGWDIDASDLEGAKIDFDADDFAVKKAVWIEETQEMLDRAYEQQWPWGKIHTELGGELAHNQRARLLDAVIGDGYQQRHIEL
;
A
#
# COMPACT_ATOMS: atom_id res chain seq x y z
N MET A 1 -22.92 9.56 16.69
CA MET A 1 -21.92 9.28 17.75
C MET A 1 -20.53 9.64 17.20
N SER A 2 -19.43 9.52 17.96
CA SER A 2 -18.12 10.03 17.50
C SER A 2 -17.39 9.02 16.60
N HIS A 3 -17.13 9.40 15.35
CA HIS A 3 -16.29 8.68 14.37
C HIS A 3 -14.87 9.27 14.28
N GLU A 4 -14.49 10.13 15.25
CA GLU A 4 -13.20 10.83 15.27
C GLU A 4 -11.97 9.93 15.15
N PRO A 5 -11.93 8.69 15.71
CA PRO A 5 -10.80 7.80 15.48
C PRO A 5 -10.59 7.45 14.00
N LEU A 6 -11.67 7.23 13.24
CA LEU A 6 -11.54 6.98 11.80
C LEU A 6 -11.05 8.24 11.08
N ILE A 7 -11.71 9.38 11.31
CA ILE A 7 -11.37 10.65 10.64
C ILE A 7 -9.90 11.02 10.90
N THR A 8 -9.46 10.94 12.16
CA THR A 8 -8.10 11.30 12.57
C THR A 8 -7.06 10.38 11.95
N ASN A 9 -7.24 9.05 12.08
CA ASN A 9 -6.22 8.11 11.59
C ASN A 9 -6.22 8.03 10.05
N LEU A 10 -7.36 8.18 9.37
CA LEU A 10 -7.39 8.21 7.90
C LEU A 10 -6.73 9.50 7.38
N THR A 11 -6.94 10.62 8.05
CA THR A 11 -6.24 11.89 7.73
C THR A 11 -4.74 11.73 7.90
N LEU A 12 -4.30 11.16 9.03
CA LEU A 12 -2.89 10.92 9.31
C LEU A 12 -2.27 9.94 8.31
N PHE A 13 -3.01 8.91 7.91
CA PHE A 13 -2.59 7.95 6.89
C PHE A 13 -2.29 8.64 5.55
N TYR A 14 -3.22 9.44 5.02
CA TYR A 14 -2.98 10.18 3.77
C TYR A 14 -1.86 11.22 3.91
N GLN A 15 -1.76 11.89 5.06
CA GLN A 15 -0.64 12.80 5.33
C GLN A 15 0.71 12.08 5.37
N THR A 16 0.75 10.84 5.85
CA THR A 16 1.95 10.00 5.85
C THR A 16 2.38 9.66 4.43
N LEU A 17 1.44 9.24 3.57
CA LEU A 17 1.72 9.01 2.14
C LEU A 17 2.26 10.28 1.45
N ALA A 18 1.69 11.45 1.76
CA ALA A 18 2.15 12.71 1.21
C ALA A 18 3.54 13.14 1.73
N ALA A 19 3.83 12.89 3.02
CA ALA A 19 5.13 13.18 3.60
C ALA A 19 6.25 12.36 2.93
N LEU A 20 5.96 11.09 2.64
CA LEU A 20 6.84 10.18 1.89
C LEU A 20 6.88 10.47 0.38
N GLN A 21 6.28 11.55 -0.11
CA GLN A 21 6.25 11.93 -1.54
C GLN A 21 5.60 10.87 -2.46
N HIS A 22 4.83 9.93 -1.92
CA HIS A 22 4.08 8.94 -2.71
C HIS A 22 2.89 9.58 -3.44
N ILE A 23 2.27 10.56 -2.78
CA ILE A 23 1.22 11.41 -3.35
C ILE A 23 1.57 12.88 -3.08
N SER A 24 1.00 13.80 -3.85
CA SER A 24 1.10 15.22 -3.52
C SER A 24 0.16 15.58 -2.36
N PRO A 25 0.55 16.49 -1.43
CA PRO A 25 -0.38 17.04 -0.44
C PRO A 25 -1.66 17.63 -1.06
N SER A 26 -1.58 18.12 -2.31
CA SER A 26 -2.75 18.65 -3.03
C SER A 26 -3.74 17.57 -3.47
N ASN A 27 -3.37 16.28 -3.39
CA ASN A 27 -4.29 15.17 -3.67
C ASN A 27 -5.21 14.87 -2.48
N ILE A 28 -4.96 15.43 -1.29
CA ILE A 28 -5.78 15.22 -0.10
C ILE A 28 -6.89 16.27 -0.04
N LEU A 29 -8.14 15.81 -0.13
CA LEU A 29 -9.35 16.62 -0.04
C LEU A 29 -9.84 16.65 1.40
N LEU A 30 -9.53 17.74 2.10
CA LEU A 30 -9.91 17.91 3.50
C LEU A 30 -11.42 18.20 3.64
N PRO A 31 -12.07 17.65 4.66
CA PRO A 31 -13.50 17.89 4.91
C PRO A 31 -13.79 19.38 5.25
N PRO A 32 -15.04 19.85 5.04
CA PRO A 32 -16.18 19.09 4.55
C PRO A 32 -16.14 18.88 3.04
N ASN A 33 -16.34 17.63 2.63
CA ASN A 33 -16.40 17.23 1.23
C ASN A 33 -17.87 17.24 0.75
N GLN A 34 -18.08 17.39 -0.57
CA GLN A 34 -19.43 17.39 -1.16
C GLN A 34 -19.64 16.09 -1.95
N ILE A 35 -20.41 15.18 -1.36
CA ILE A 35 -20.80 13.93 -1.99
C ILE A 35 -22.24 14.05 -2.48
N SER A 36 -22.55 13.43 -3.63
CA SER A 36 -23.92 13.43 -4.17
C SER A 36 -24.86 12.66 -3.25
N ILE A 37 -25.71 13.39 -2.53
CA ILE A 37 -26.72 12.81 -1.61
C ILE A 37 -27.67 11.88 -2.38
N THR A 38 -28.08 12.25 -3.58
CA THR A 38 -28.97 11.42 -4.42
C THR A 38 -28.29 10.10 -4.77
N ALA A 39 -27.08 10.14 -5.32
CA ALA A 39 -26.36 8.91 -5.68
C ALA A 39 -26.04 8.04 -4.45
N ALA A 40 -25.76 8.64 -3.30
CA ALA A 40 -25.52 7.89 -2.06
C ALA A 40 -26.80 7.17 -1.56
N ASN A 41 -27.96 7.82 -1.66
CA ASN A 41 -29.24 7.17 -1.36
C ASN A 41 -29.59 6.08 -2.38
N ASP A 42 -29.30 6.30 -3.67
CA ASP A 42 -29.55 5.32 -4.73
C ASP A 42 -28.64 4.08 -4.57
N ALA A 43 -27.42 4.26 -4.06
CA ALA A 43 -26.54 3.18 -3.62
C ALA A 43 -27.02 2.48 -2.32
N GLY A 44 -28.07 3.00 -1.69
CA GLY A 44 -28.68 2.43 -0.49
C GLY A 44 -27.90 2.69 0.80
N LEU A 45 -27.05 3.73 0.85
CA LEU A 45 -26.39 4.15 2.09
C LEU A 45 -27.40 4.84 3.03
N CYS A 46 -27.22 4.62 4.33
CA CYS A 46 -28.04 5.28 5.35
C CYS A 46 -27.56 6.72 5.62
N PRO A 47 -28.41 7.61 6.19
CA PRO A 47 -28.02 9.00 6.44
C PRO A 47 -26.77 9.18 7.32
N GLU A 48 -26.51 8.26 8.26
CA GLU A 48 -25.32 8.33 9.12
C GLU A 48 -24.03 8.02 8.34
N ALA A 49 -24.06 7.04 7.42
CA ALA A 49 -22.95 6.75 6.52
C ALA A 49 -22.67 7.92 5.58
N ILE A 50 -23.72 8.54 5.02
CA ILE A 50 -23.61 9.72 4.15
C ILE A 50 -23.02 10.91 4.93
N ASP A 51 -23.48 11.19 6.15
CA ASP A 51 -22.91 12.26 6.99
C ASP A 51 -21.43 12.03 7.26
N LEU A 52 -21.05 10.79 7.62
CA LEU A 52 -19.67 10.45 7.87
C LEU A 52 -18.79 10.60 6.63
N LEU A 53 -19.24 10.11 5.48
CA LEU A 53 -18.51 10.25 4.22
C LEU A 53 -18.19 11.72 3.89
N ASN A 54 -19.11 12.67 4.13
CA ASN A 54 -18.83 14.10 3.93
C ASN A 54 -17.80 14.68 4.93
N ARG A 55 -17.58 14.00 6.05
CA ARG A 55 -16.64 14.40 7.12
C ARG A 55 -15.28 13.71 7.04
N LEU A 56 -15.13 12.69 6.20
CA LEU A 56 -13.85 12.02 5.98
C LEU A 56 -12.95 12.84 5.05
N PRO A 57 -11.62 12.72 5.20
CA PRO A 57 -10.72 13.12 4.12
C PRO A 57 -10.92 12.18 2.93
N HIS A 58 -10.84 12.72 1.71
CA HIS A 58 -10.85 11.93 0.47
C HIS A 58 -9.56 12.15 -0.29
N LEU A 59 -9.26 11.26 -1.22
CA LEU A 59 -8.21 11.47 -2.21
C LEU A 59 -8.82 11.97 -3.51
N CYS A 60 -8.02 12.64 -4.35
CA CYS A 60 -8.44 13.08 -5.68
C CYS A 60 -8.34 11.93 -6.70
N SER A 61 -9.30 11.83 -7.62
CA SER A 61 -9.30 10.79 -8.67
C SER A 61 -8.11 10.85 -9.62
N SER A 62 -7.31 11.93 -9.60
CA SER A 62 -6.08 12.03 -10.39
C SER A 62 -5.02 10.97 -10.03
N ILE A 63 -5.16 10.31 -8.87
CA ILE A 63 -4.25 9.26 -8.41
C ILE A 63 -4.91 7.86 -8.43
N SER A 64 -5.95 7.65 -9.23
CA SER A 64 -6.72 6.40 -9.25
C SER A 64 -5.91 5.15 -9.58
N SER A 65 -4.83 5.29 -10.33
CA SER A 65 -3.92 4.18 -10.64
C SER A 65 -2.92 3.88 -9.52
N LEU A 66 -2.71 4.79 -8.57
CA LEU A 66 -1.68 4.64 -7.54
C LEU A 66 -2.18 3.74 -6.40
N PRO A 67 -1.41 2.69 -6.04
CA PRO A 67 -1.72 1.89 -4.87
C PRO A 67 -1.47 2.72 -3.61
N ILE A 68 -2.26 2.45 -2.57
CA ILE A 68 -2.10 3.01 -1.22
C ILE A 68 -1.63 1.95 -0.21
N LEU A 69 -1.60 0.67 -0.61
CA LEU A 69 -1.02 -0.44 0.14
C LEU A 69 -0.13 -1.31 -0.77
N PRO A 70 0.79 -2.12 -0.21
CA PRO A 70 1.70 -2.97 -0.99
C PRO A 70 1.03 -4.04 -1.86
N ASP A 71 -0.16 -4.50 -1.48
CA ASP A 71 -0.94 -5.53 -2.20
C ASP A 71 -1.64 -4.99 -3.47
N GLY A 72 -1.38 -3.73 -3.84
CA GLY A 72 -2.00 -3.06 -4.97
C GLY A 72 -3.37 -2.47 -4.68
N THR A 73 -3.81 -2.41 -3.42
CA THR A 73 -5.04 -1.72 -3.01
C THR A 73 -5.02 -0.25 -3.42
N GLN A 74 -6.11 0.25 -3.99
CA GLN A 74 -6.28 1.63 -4.45
C GLN A 74 -7.28 2.40 -3.59
N ALA A 75 -7.25 3.72 -3.70
CA ALA A 75 -8.22 4.60 -3.04
C ALA A 75 -9.59 4.57 -3.74
N VAL A 76 -10.64 4.94 -3.01
CA VAL A 76 -11.99 5.18 -3.53
C VAL A 76 -12.22 6.70 -3.63
N PHE A 77 -12.90 7.17 -4.68
CA PHE A 77 -13.07 8.58 -5.01
C PHE A 77 -14.55 9.01 -5.01
N TYR A 78 -15.16 9.06 -3.82
CA TYR A 78 -16.56 9.44 -3.63
C TYR A 78 -16.94 10.87 -4.00
N THR A 79 -15.96 11.75 -4.20
CA THR A 79 -16.17 13.16 -4.58
C THR A 79 -16.00 13.41 -6.08
N SER A 80 -15.63 12.40 -6.86
CA SER A 80 -15.41 12.55 -8.30
C SER A 80 -16.73 12.44 -9.08
N GLU A 81 -16.82 13.10 -10.23
CA GLU A 81 -17.98 12.96 -11.14
C GLU A 81 -17.95 11.61 -11.88
N GLU A 82 -16.78 10.97 -11.96
CA GLU A 82 -16.54 9.75 -12.74
C GLU A 82 -16.71 8.46 -11.93
N GLU A 83 -16.53 8.48 -10.60
CA GLU A 83 -16.82 7.32 -9.75
C GLU A 83 -18.18 7.40 -9.08
N CYS A 84 -18.98 6.37 -9.36
CA CYS A 84 -20.31 6.19 -8.82
C CYS A 84 -20.25 5.59 -7.41
N LEU A 85 -21.03 6.18 -6.49
CA LEU A 85 -21.34 5.61 -5.17
C LEU A 85 -22.02 4.24 -5.25
N GLU A 86 -22.40 3.77 -6.44
CA GLU A 86 -22.96 2.44 -6.68
C GLU A 86 -22.05 1.31 -6.14
N TRP A 87 -20.73 1.53 -6.14
CA TRP A 87 -19.76 0.55 -5.63
C TRP A 87 -19.48 0.69 -4.13
N SER A 88 -20.09 1.65 -3.46
CA SER A 88 -19.84 1.93 -2.04
C SER A 88 -20.12 0.74 -1.13
N ARG A 89 -20.95 -0.21 -1.58
CA ARG A 89 -21.43 -1.37 -0.81
C ARG A 89 -21.12 -2.73 -1.47
N THR A 90 -20.11 -2.77 -2.34
CA THR A 90 -19.70 -3.96 -3.10
C THR A 90 -18.18 -4.15 -3.07
N PRO A 91 -17.61 -4.54 -1.92
CA PRO A 91 -16.16 -4.67 -1.73
C PRO A 91 -15.47 -5.67 -2.67
N THR A 92 -16.21 -6.65 -3.20
CA THR A 92 -15.65 -7.66 -4.12
C THR A 92 -15.96 -7.41 -5.60
N TYR A 93 -16.69 -6.34 -5.92
CA TYR A 93 -17.20 -6.03 -7.26
C TYR A 93 -18.07 -7.15 -7.87
N GLN A 94 -18.78 -7.91 -7.04
CA GLN A 94 -19.65 -9.01 -7.49
C GLN A 94 -21.13 -8.63 -7.37
N ASP A 95 -21.96 -9.53 -6.82
CA ASP A 95 -23.42 -9.38 -6.74
C ASP A 95 -23.83 -8.40 -5.61
N ALA A 96 -24.61 -7.36 -5.95
CA ALA A 96 -24.93 -6.26 -5.04
C ALA A 96 -26.31 -6.38 -4.35
N PRO A 97 -26.49 -5.81 -3.13
CA PRO A 97 -25.46 -5.28 -2.22
C PRO A 97 -24.88 -6.37 -1.31
N GLU A 98 -23.56 -6.33 -1.08
CA GLU A 98 -22.83 -7.34 -0.30
C GLU A 98 -22.67 -6.95 1.19
N ILE A 99 -22.89 -5.67 1.52
CA ILE A 99 -22.73 -5.16 2.90
C ILE A 99 -23.90 -4.26 3.32
N ALA A 100 -24.10 -4.10 4.63
CA ALA A 100 -25.19 -3.31 5.22
C ALA A 100 -25.21 -1.84 4.76
N SER A 101 -26.37 -1.17 4.85
CA SER A 101 -26.53 0.25 4.48
C SER A 101 -25.79 1.23 5.39
N SER A 102 -25.38 0.78 6.57
CA SER A 102 -24.52 1.53 7.50
C SER A 102 -23.03 1.40 7.18
N ALA A 103 -22.66 0.53 6.24
CA ALA A 103 -21.28 0.25 5.90
C ALA A 103 -20.92 0.76 4.50
N PHE A 104 -19.65 1.11 4.31
CA PHE A 104 -19.12 1.53 3.01
C PHE A 104 -17.64 1.17 2.87
N VAL A 105 -17.18 1.00 1.62
CA VAL A 105 -15.77 0.75 1.31
C VAL A 105 -14.94 2.04 1.41
N LEU A 106 -13.71 1.95 1.89
CA LEU A 106 -12.74 3.03 1.93
C LEU A 106 -11.61 2.82 0.92
N THR A 107 -11.42 1.59 0.48
CA THR A 107 -10.39 1.20 -0.48
C THR A 107 -10.93 0.15 -1.45
N ASN A 108 -10.30 0.11 -2.62
CA ASN A 108 -10.66 -0.72 -3.75
C ASN A 108 -9.56 -1.75 -4.03
N PRO A 109 -9.87 -3.05 -4.10
CA PRO A 109 -8.89 -4.06 -4.49
C PRO A 109 -8.67 -4.04 -6.00
N ASN A 110 -7.41 -3.95 -6.46
CA ASN A 110 -7.10 -4.03 -7.90
C ASN A 110 -7.34 -5.45 -8.45
N ILE A 111 -6.84 -6.49 -7.76
CA ILE A 111 -7.20 -7.92 -7.97
C ILE A 111 -7.06 -8.70 -6.65
N TYR A 112 -5.87 -8.70 -6.04
CA TYR A 112 -5.58 -9.41 -4.77
C TYR A 112 -5.55 -8.47 -3.55
N GLY A 113 -6.00 -7.23 -3.74
CA GLY A 113 -5.92 -6.20 -2.72
C GLY A 113 -6.95 -6.36 -1.60
N THR A 114 -6.87 -5.42 -0.67
CA THR A 114 -7.73 -5.28 0.50
C THR A 114 -8.82 -4.25 0.23
N SER A 115 -10.09 -4.64 0.32
CA SER A 115 -11.19 -3.71 0.48
C SER A 115 -11.39 -3.41 1.96
N LEU A 116 -11.03 -2.20 2.37
CA LEU A 116 -11.19 -1.75 3.74
C LEU A 116 -12.62 -1.23 3.92
N ILE A 117 -13.43 -1.91 4.70
CA ILE A 117 -14.85 -1.57 4.90
C ILE A 117 -15.01 -0.93 6.28
N TYR A 118 -15.77 0.15 6.37
CA TYR A 118 -16.16 0.74 7.65
C TYR A 118 -17.66 0.64 7.87
N ASP A 119 -18.08 0.21 9.06
CA ASP A 119 -19.48 0.21 9.47
C ASP A 119 -19.73 1.27 10.56
N THR A 120 -20.69 2.17 10.32
CA THR A 120 -21.01 3.26 11.25
C THR A 120 -21.67 2.77 12.55
N LEU A 121 -22.33 1.60 12.54
CA LEU A 121 -23.00 1.06 13.71
C LEU A 121 -22.00 0.44 14.70
N SER A 122 -21.21 -0.52 14.22
CA SER A 122 -20.18 -1.19 15.02
C SER A 122 -18.96 -0.29 15.27
N ARG A 123 -18.73 0.71 14.39
CA ARG A 123 -17.57 1.63 14.40
C ARG A 123 -16.23 0.91 14.24
N LYS A 124 -16.25 -0.17 13.47
CA LYS A 124 -15.08 -0.99 13.18
C LYS A 124 -14.71 -0.89 11.70
N LEU A 125 -13.43 -1.13 11.43
CA LEU A 125 -12.88 -1.40 10.11
C LEU A 125 -12.70 -2.90 9.92
N LEU A 126 -13.01 -3.39 8.74
CA LEU A 126 -12.77 -4.75 8.29
C LEU A 126 -11.86 -4.71 7.05
N PRO A 127 -10.62 -5.19 7.12
CA PRO A 127 -9.79 -5.39 5.94
C PRO A 127 -10.24 -6.68 5.25
N TRP A 128 -11.02 -6.56 4.17
CA TRP A 128 -11.53 -7.70 3.41
C TRP A 128 -10.58 -8.00 2.25
N GLU A 129 -9.92 -9.15 2.29
CA GLU A 129 -9.08 -9.63 1.19
C GLU A 129 -9.95 -10.29 0.11
N ALA A 130 -10.03 -9.69 -1.07
CA ALA A 130 -11.00 -10.10 -2.09
C ALA A 130 -10.83 -11.56 -2.57
N TRP A 131 -9.62 -12.13 -2.50
CA TRP A 131 -9.33 -13.46 -3.07
C TRP A 131 -8.49 -14.41 -2.19
N ALA A 132 -7.97 -14.00 -1.03
CA ALA A 132 -7.05 -14.82 -0.24
C ALA A 132 -7.72 -15.72 0.83
N LYS A 133 -8.70 -15.20 1.58
CA LYS A 133 -9.46 -15.97 2.60
C LYS A 133 -10.81 -16.51 2.13
N HIS A 134 -11.38 -15.94 1.07
CA HIS A 134 -12.76 -16.19 0.64
C HIS A 134 -12.86 -16.97 -0.69
N GLY A 135 -11.73 -17.43 -1.22
CA GLY A 135 -11.55 -17.95 -2.58
C GLY A 135 -12.24 -19.28 -2.95
N ASP A 136 -13.14 -19.83 -2.13
CA ASP A 136 -13.76 -21.15 -2.40
C ASP A 136 -15.26 -21.26 -2.08
N PHE A 137 -15.93 -20.20 -1.65
CA PHE A 137 -17.37 -20.25 -1.41
C PHE A 137 -18.11 -19.38 -2.42
N GLU A 138 -19.07 -19.99 -3.13
CA GLU A 138 -20.23 -19.26 -3.66
C GLU A 138 -20.61 -18.23 -2.60
N ILE A 139 -20.47 -16.94 -2.92
CA ILE A 139 -20.69 -15.83 -2.00
C ILE A 139 -22.20 -15.77 -1.74
N SER A 140 -22.66 -16.67 -0.87
CA SER A 140 -24.05 -16.69 -0.43
C SER A 140 -24.26 -15.43 0.38
N GLU A 141 -24.94 -14.45 -0.22
CA GLU A 141 -25.65 -13.32 0.40
C GLU A 141 -25.23 -13.06 1.87
N MET A 142 -24.03 -12.53 2.11
CA MET A 142 -23.62 -12.16 3.46
C MET A 142 -24.38 -10.90 3.85
N GLU A 143 -25.34 -11.00 4.77
CA GLU A 143 -26.11 -9.84 5.22
C GLU A 143 -25.26 -8.85 6.05
N ASN A 144 -24.18 -9.33 6.71
CA ASN A 144 -23.26 -8.48 7.46
C ASN A 144 -21.88 -9.13 7.70
N PRO A 145 -20.81 -8.70 7.01
CA PRO A 145 -19.48 -9.28 7.21
C PRO A 145 -18.84 -8.96 8.56
N PHE A 146 -19.37 -8.00 9.30
CA PHE A 146 -18.87 -7.67 10.63
C PHE A 146 -19.34 -8.64 11.72
N GLU A 147 -20.37 -9.46 11.45
CA GLU A 147 -20.89 -10.45 12.39
C GLU A 147 -20.24 -11.84 12.22
N ASP A 148 -19.87 -12.22 10.99
CA ASP A 148 -19.29 -13.54 10.69
C ASP A 148 -17.74 -13.54 10.67
N CYS A 149 -17.10 -12.39 10.48
CA CYS A 149 -15.63 -12.26 10.50
C CYS A 149 -15.10 -12.10 11.94
N ASP A 150 -15.48 -13.03 12.83
CA ASP A 150 -15.31 -13.00 14.29
C ASP A 150 -13.81 -12.91 14.70
N GLY A 151 -13.25 -11.70 14.63
CA GLY A 151 -11.85 -11.39 14.98
C GLY A 151 -11.13 -10.39 14.06
N ASP A 152 -11.57 -10.27 12.80
CA ASP A 152 -10.86 -9.44 11.80
C ASP A 152 -11.32 -7.98 11.80
N ALA A 153 -12.60 -7.73 12.15
CA ALA A 153 -13.12 -6.37 12.30
C ALA A 153 -12.65 -5.70 13.61
N LYS A 154 -11.89 -4.62 13.48
CA LYS A 154 -11.18 -3.94 14.58
C LYS A 154 -11.45 -2.44 14.62
N PRO A 155 -11.23 -1.77 15.76
CA PRO A 155 -11.25 -0.32 15.83
C PRO A 155 -10.34 0.32 14.77
N ALA A 156 -10.76 1.46 14.22
CA ALA A 156 -10.04 2.09 13.12
C ALA A 156 -8.59 2.46 13.47
N ASP A 157 -8.33 2.76 14.74
CA ASP A 157 -7.00 3.10 15.22
C ASP A 157 -6.06 1.89 15.28
N GLU A 158 -6.56 0.67 15.47
CA GLU A 158 -5.70 -0.53 15.45
C GLU A 158 -5.17 -0.82 14.04
N ILE A 159 -6.05 -0.77 13.03
CA ILE A 159 -5.68 -1.07 11.64
C ILE A 159 -4.84 0.07 11.05
N LEU A 160 -5.34 1.31 11.10
CA LEU A 160 -4.68 2.43 10.43
C LEU A 160 -3.37 2.83 11.10
N LYS A 161 -3.24 2.73 12.44
CA LYS A 161 -1.93 2.99 13.09
C LYS A 161 -0.90 1.94 12.72
N SER A 162 -1.30 0.69 12.52
CA SER A 162 -0.39 -0.36 12.04
C SER A 162 0.17 0.01 10.66
N TRP A 163 -0.71 0.41 9.73
CA TRP A 163 -0.28 0.85 8.39
C TRP A 163 0.59 2.09 8.42
N ILE A 164 0.20 3.11 9.20
CA ILE A 164 1.02 4.32 9.42
C ILE A 164 2.39 3.95 9.98
N GLY A 165 2.45 3.03 10.95
CA GLY A 165 3.69 2.54 11.54
C GLY A 165 4.60 1.83 10.53
N ASN A 166 4.03 1.04 9.62
CA ASN A 166 4.79 0.39 8.55
C ASN A 166 5.40 1.40 7.56
N PHE A 167 4.69 2.49 7.26
CA PHE A 167 5.22 3.59 6.45
C PHE A 167 6.28 4.40 7.19
N ILE A 168 6.06 4.71 8.47
CA ILE A 168 7.04 5.45 9.29
C ILE A 168 8.36 4.68 9.40
N THR A 169 8.30 3.38 9.69
CA THR A 169 9.49 2.54 9.84
C THR A 169 10.11 2.13 8.49
N LEU A 170 9.52 2.57 7.36
CA LEU A 170 9.87 2.17 6.00
C LEU A 170 9.88 0.65 5.81
N ALA A 171 9.04 -0.08 6.56
CA ALA A 171 8.71 -1.47 6.25
C ALA A 171 7.96 -1.54 4.91
N TRP A 172 7.14 -0.52 4.62
CA TRP A 172 6.48 -0.29 3.34
C TRP A 172 7.10 0.93 2.68
N VAL A 173 7.80 0.73 1.56
CA VAL A 173 8.65 1.73 0.91
C VAL A 173 7.98 2.23 -0.37
N PRO A 174 7.58 3.51 -0.46
CA PRO A 174 7.11 4.07 -1.72
C PRO A 174 8.25 4.17 -2.74
N PHE A 175 8.05 3.53 -3.90
CA PHE A 175 9.01 3.49 -5.00
C PHE A 175 8.28 3.64 -6.34
N GLY A 176 8.49 4.78 -7.02
CA GLY A 176 7.75 5.10 -8.25
C GLY A 176 6.25 5.12 -8.01
N ASP A 177 5.52 4.33 -8.78
CA ASP A 177 4.06 4.15 -8.68
C ASP A 177 3.67 2.92 -7.83
N GLN A 178 4.60 2.41 -7.01
CA GLN A 178 4.43 1.18 -6.22
C GLN A 178 4.78 1.40 -4.75
N ILE A 179 4.36 0.45 -3.90
CA ILE A 179 4.75 0.37 -2.50
C ILE A 179 5.38 -1.01 -2.28
N VAL A 180 6.66 -1.01 -1.97
CA VAL A 180 7.50 -2.21 -1.96
C VAL A 180 7.74 -2.66 -0.52
N VAL A 181 7.68 -3.97 -0.29
CA VAL A 181 7.98 -4.60 1.00
C VAL A 181 9.18 -5.51 0.89
N GLU A 182 9.86 -5.73 2.01
CA GLU A 182 10.93 -6.72 2.08
C GLU A 182 10.33 -8.11 1.80
N PRO A 183 10.90 -8.87 0.85
CA PRO A 183 10.49 -10.25 0.61
C PRO A 183 10.55 -11.13 1.86
N ASP A 184 9.59 -12.04 2.01
CA ASP A 184 9.60 -13.01 3.10
C ASP A 184 10.55 -14.18 2.85
N GLU A 185 11.05 -14.78 3.93
CA GLU A 185 12.05 -15.85 3.83
C GLU A 185 11.55 -17.07 3.04
N ASP A 186 10.28 -17.45 3.24
CA ASP A 186 9.68 -18.59 2.55
C ASP A 186 9.48 -18.31 1.05
N GLU A 187 9.04 -17.10 0.71
CA GLU A 187 8.92 -16.61 -0.66
C GLU A 187 10.26 -16.65 -1.40
N VAL A 188 11.31 -16.14 -0.75
CA VAL A 188 12.67 -16.13 -1.29
C VAL A 188 13.19 -17.55 -1.50
N ARG A 189 12.90 -18.48 -0.58
CA ARG A 189 13.29 -19.89 -0.71
C ARG A 189 12.59 -20.58 -1.88
N ASP A 190 11.34 -20.25 -2.14
CA ASP A 190 10.59 -20.77 -3.28
C ASP A 190 11.07 -20.18 -4.61
N ALA A 191 11.42 -18.89 -4.62
CA ALA A 191 11.95 -18.17 -5.77
C ALA A 191 13.25 -18.77 -6.33
N MET A 192 14.10 -19.36 -5.47
CA MET A 192 15.37 -20.00 -5.88
C MET A 192 15.21 -21.14 -6.91
N ARG A 193 13.97 -21.58 -7.20
CA ARG A 193 13.69 -22.66 -8.18
C ARG A 193 13.24 -22.16 -9.55
N ASP A 194 12.90 -20.88 -9.67
CA ASP A 194 12.33 -20.29 -10.87
C ASP A 194 13.07 -18.99 -11.22
N VAL A 195 13.57 -18.90 -12.44
CA VAL A 195 14.36 -17.75 -12.89
C VAL A 195 13.54 -16.47 -12.92
N ASP A 196 12.28 -16.54 -13.35
CA ASP A 196 11.44 -15.36 -13.49
C ASP A 196 11.08 -14.80 -12.11
N VAL A 197 10.74 -15.71 -11.19
CA VAL A 197 10.44 -15.37 -9.79
C VAL A 197 11.69 -14.84 -9.08
N MET A 198 12.86 -15.46 -9.28
CA MET A 198 14.11 -14.98 -8.68
C MET A 198 14.46 -13.56 -9.13
N VAL A 199 14.30 -13.24 -10.41
CA VAL A 199 14.56 -11.90 -10.96
C VAL A 199 13.59 -10.87 -10.38
N GLN A 200 12.32 -11.23 -10.19
CA GLN A 200 11.33 -10.38 -9.52
C GLN A 200 11.75 -10.06 -8.09
N TYR A 201 12.16 -11.05 -7.29
CA TYR A 201 12.61 -10.81 -5.91
C TYR A 201 13.93 -10.05 -5.82
N GLN A 202 14.86 -10.25 -6.76
CA GLN A 202 16.07 -9.42 -6.87
C GLN A 202 15.69 -7.95 -7.08
N ALA A 203 14.79 -7.67 -8.04
CA ALA A 203 14.27 -6.33 -8.28
C ALA A 203 13.59 -5.76 -7.02
N GLN A 204 12.75 -6.55 -6.37
CA GLN A 204 12.04 -6.15 -5.15
C GLN A 204 13.01 -5.80 -4.01
N PHE A 205 14.08 -6.57 -3.80
CA PHE A 205 15.11 -6.23 -2.80
C PHE A 205 15.83 -4.91 -3.12
N ILE A 206 16.13 -4.66 -4.40
CA ILE A 206 16.75 -3.40 -4.84
C ILE A 206 15.78 -2.23 -4.64
N GLN A 207 14.52 -2.39 -5.04
CA GLN A 207 13.50 -1.35 -4.86
C GLN A 207 13.21 -1.08 -3.38
N TRP A 208 13.20 -2.11 -2.54
CA TRP A 208 13.02 -1.96 -1.10
C TRP A 208 14.20 -1.22 -0.46
N SER A 209 15.43 -1.44 -0.93
CA SER A 209 16.61 -0.72 -0.42
C SER A 209 16.62 0.77 -0.75
N PHE A 210 15.68 1.25 -1.59
CA PHE A 210 15.40 2.66 -1.78
C PHE A 210 15.05 3.39 -0.46
N ARG A 211 14.68 2.66 0.61
CA ARG A 211 14.56 3.21 1.97
C ARG A 211 15.81 3.96 2.45
N ASP A 212 17.01 3.54 2.01
CA ASP A 212 18.28 4.20 2.36
C ASP A 212 18.31 5.66 1.85
N VAL A 213 17.61 5.95 0.75
CA VAL A 213 17.46 7.30 0.21
C VAL A 213 16.66 8.18 1.19
N TYR A 214 15.53 7.68 1.69
CA TYR A 214 14.73 8.40 2.70
C TYR A 214 15.54 8.65 3.98
N ILE A 215 16.21 7.62 4.50
CA ILE A 215 17.01 7.71 5.73
C ILE A 215 18.13 8.72 5.54
N SER A 216 18.85 8.64 4.42
CA SER A 216 19.94 9.59 4.14
C SER A 216 19.45 11.02 3.96
N ALA A 217 18.20 11.23 3.53
CA ALA A 217 17.55 12.54 3.41
C ALA A 217 16.93 13.03 4.74
N GLY A 218 17.14 12.32 5.86
CA GLY A 218 16.75 12.75 7.19
C GLY A 218 15.46 12.14 7.73
N TRP A 219 14.90 11.11 7.06
CA TRP A 219 13.75 10.37 7.60
C TRP A 219 14.18 9.48 8.77
N ASP A 220 13.53 9.64 9.92
CA ASP A 220 13.78 8.83 11.13
C ASP A 220 12.83 7.62 11.20
N ILE A 221 13.39 6.43 10.95
CA ILE A 221 12.66 5.15 10.99
C ILE A 221 12.39 4.64 12.41
N ASP A 222 13.07 5.18 13.42
CA ASP A 222 12.90 4.80 14.83
C ASP A 222 11.87 5.71 15.53
N ALA A 223 11.32 6.70 14.83
CA ALA A 223 10.32 7.61 15.35
C ALA A 223 8.99 6.89 15.66
N SER A 224 8.33 7.32 16.75
CA SER A 224 7.04 6.77 17.16
C SER A 224 5.84 7.34 16.40
N ASP A 225 6.02 8.46 15.70
CA ASP A 225 4.98 9.16 14.96
C ASP A 225 5.54 9.93 13.75
N LEU A 226 4.65 10.42 12.90
CA LEU A 226 4.99 11.12 11.67
C LEU A 226 5.77 12.42 11.91
N GLU A 227 5.49 13.14 13.00
CA GLU A 227 6.17 14.41 13.27
C GLU A 227 7.63 14.19 13.68
N GLY A 228 7.89 13.13 14.46
CA GLY A 228 9.25 12.66 14.73
C GLY A 228 9.95 12.18 13.47
N ALA A 229 9.27 11.36 12.66
CA ALA A 229 9.87 10.74 11.47
C ALA A 229 10.36 11.76 10.44
N LYS A 230 9.60 12.86 10.25
CA LYS A 230 9.90 13.88 9.24
C LYS A 230 10.68 15.09 9.75
N ILE A 231 11.05 15.13 11.03
CA ILE A 231 11.56 16.36 11.69
C ILE A 231 12.78 16.95 10.97
N ASP A 232 13.69 16.09 10.53
CA ASP A 232 14.93 16.45 9.84
C ASP A 232 14.88 16.06 8.36
N PHE A 233 13.73 15.61 7.86
CA PHE A 233 13.58 15.17 6.48
C PHE A 233 13.53 16.37 5.51
N ASP A 234 14.44 16.38 4.54
CA ASP A 234 14.51 17.39 3.49
C ASP A 234 13.99 16.81 2.17
N ALA A 235 12.82 17.28 1.74
CA ALA A 235 12.17 16.81 0.51
C ALA A 235 12.94 17.20 -0.77
N ASP A 236 13.65 18.33 -0.77
CA ASP A 236 14.45 18.77 -1.92
C ASP A 236 15.72 17.92 -2.02
N ASP A 237 16.38 17.65 -0.90
CA ASP A 237 17.53 16.72 -0.83
C ASP A 237 17.12 15.29 -1.21
N PHE A 238 15.97 14.82 -0.72
CA PHE A 238 15.39 13.53 -1.12
C PHE A 238 15.18 13.45 -2.63
N ALA A 239 14.61 14.48 -3.27
CA ALA A 239 14.38 14.48 -4.71
C ALA A 239 15.70 14.38 -5.51
N VAL A 240 16.75 15.06 -5.07
CA VAL A 240 18.09 14.97 -5.68
C VAL A 240 18.67 13.57 -5.51
N LYS A 241 18.64 13.03 -4.29
CA LYS A 241 19.18 11.69 -3.98
C LYS A 241 18.40 10.59 -4.67
N LYS A 242 17.09 10.71 -4.80
CA LYS A 242 16.24 9.81 -5.58
C LYS A 242 16.71 9.73 -7.03
N ALA A 243 16.90 10.88 -7.69
CA ALA A 243 17.33 10.91 -9.08
C ALA A 243 18.70 10.26 -9.28
N VAL A 244 19.66 10.59 -8.40
CA VAL A 244 21.01 10.00 -8.41
C VAL A 244 20.94 8.49 -8.18
N TRP A 245 20.19 8.05 -7.17
CA TRP A 245 20.08 6.63 -6.85
C TRP A 245 19.49 5.83 -8.01
N ILE A 246 18.45 6.33 -8.68
CA ILE A 246 17.83 5.66 -9.83
C ILE A 246 18.83 5.53 -10.98
N GLU A 247 19.52 6.62 -11.33
CA GLU A 247 20.50 6.64 -12.42
C GLU A 247 21.69 5.70 -12.14
N GLU A 248 22.32 5.83 -10.97
CA GLU A 248 23.49 5.03 -10.61
C GLU A 248 23.14 3.55 -10.44
N THR A 249 21.98 3.24 -9.86
CA THR A 249 21.53 1.86 -9.70
C THR A 249 21.24 1.22 -11.04
N GLN A 250 20.51 1.88 -11.95
CA GLN A 250 20.24 1.33 -13.27
C GLN A 250 21.53 1.14 -14.09
N GLU A 251 22.44 2.11 -14.07
CA GLU A 251 23.74 1.99 -14.78
C GLU A 251 24.59 0.82 -14.23
N MET A 252 24.50 0.56 -12.92
CA MET A 252 25.13 -0.60 -12.30
C MET A 252 24.46 -1.92 -12.71
N LEU A 253 23.12 -1.96 -12.76
CA LEU A 253 22.36 -3.15 -13.16
C LEU A 253 22.59 -3.50 -14.64
N ASP A 254 22.67 -2.50 -15.51
CA ASP A 254 23.02 -2.69 -16.93
C ASP A 254 24.43 -3.31 -17.06
N ARG A 255 25.40 -2.75 -16.32
CA ARG A 255 26.76 -3.29 -16.27
C ARG A 255 26.81 -4.71 -15.70
N ALA A 256 26.03 -4.97 -14.65
CA ALA A 256 25.91 -6.29 -14.03
C ALA A 256 25.34 -7.31 -15.01
N TYR A 257 24.36 -6.91 -15.82
CA TYR A 257 23.80 -7.74 -16.89
C TYR A 257 24.83 -8.01 -18.01
N GLU A 258 25.48 -6.97 -18.55
CA GLU A 258 26.49 -7.12 -19.62
C GLU A 258 27.66 -8.02 -19.21
N GLN A 259 28.10 -7.91 -17.96
CA GLN A 259 29.23 -8.66 -17.41
C GLN A 259 28.80 -9.94 -16.69
N GLN A 260 27.50 -10.25 -16.66
CA GLN A 260 26.94 -11.44 -16.01
C GLN A 260 27.39 -11.57 -14.54
N TRP A 261 27.27 -10.48 -13.77
CA TRP A 261 27.60 -10.48 -12.35
C TRP A 261 26.64 -11.40 -11.59
N PRO A 262 27.15 -12.21 -10.65
CA PRO A 262 26.29 -12.95 -9.73
C PRO A 262 25.58 -11.98 -8.77
N TRP A 263 24.40 -12.36 -8.28
CA TRP A 263 23.64 -11.59 -7.29
C TRP A 263 24.48 -11.15 -6.09
N GLY A 264 25.32 -12.04 -5.56
CA GLY A 264 26.27 -11.75 -4.48
C GLY A 264 27.10 -10.48 -4.68
N LYS A 265 27.52 -10.24 -5.92
CA LYS A 265 28.25 -9.03 -6.28
C LYS A 265 27.32 -7.83 -6.41
N ILE A 266 26.14 -8.00 -6.99
CA ILE A 266 25.16 -6.92 -7.21
C ILE A 266 24.76 -6.30 -5.86
N HIS A 267 24.27 -7.10 -4.91
CA HIS A 267 23.81 -6.57 -3.62
C HIS A 267 24.94 -5.97 -2.78
N THR A 268 26.17 -6.50 -2.90
CA THR A 268 27.34 -5.96 -2.20
C THR A 268 27.79 -4.62 -2.78
N GLU A 269 27.79 -4.46 -4.11
CA GLU A 269 28.20 -3.21 -4.78
C GLU A 269 27.16 -2.09 -4.59
N LEU A 270 25.87 -2.41 -4.55
CA LEU A 270 24.82 -1.45 -4.20
C LEU A 270 24.93 -0.96 -2.75
N GLY A 271 25.53 -1.76 -1.87
CA GLY A 271 25.84 -1.35 -0.49
C GLY A 271 24.60 -1.20 0.39
N GLY A 272 24.68 -0.30 1.36
CA GLY A 272 23.55 0.05 2.24
C GLY A 272 23.00 -1.11 3.06
N GLU A 273 21.70 -1.07 3.35
CA GLU A 273 21.01 -2.16 4.03
C GLU A 273 21.00 -3.44 3.20
N LEU A 274 20.95 -3.32 1.86
CA LEU A 274 20.88 -4.44 0.94
C LEU A 274 22.08 -5.38 1.07
N ALA A 275 23.30 -4.85 1.14
CA ALA A 275 24.54 -5.64 1.30
C ALA A 275 24.59 -6.45 2.62
N HIS A 276 23.82 -6.03 3.62
CA HIS A 276 23.78 -6.64 4.95
C HIS A 276 22.50 -7.46 5.21
N ASN A 277 21.54 -7.41 4.29
CA ASN A 277 20.26 -8.10 4.41
C ASN A 277 20.46 -9.63 4.33
N GLN A 278 19.99 -10.34 5.37
CA GLN A 278 20.14 -11.79 5.44
C GLN A 278 19.25 -12.53 4.44
N ARG A 279 18.04 -12.03 4.16
CA ARG A 279 17.10 -12.61 3.21
C ARG A 279 17.60 -12.43 1.78
N ALA A 280 18.13 -11.25 1.44
CA ALA A 280 18.75 -10.99 0.15
C ALA A 280 19.88 -11.99 -0.16
N ARG A 281 20.70 -12.34 0.85
CA ARG A 281 21.78 -13.34 0.70
C ARG A 281 21.28 -14.76 0.45
N LEU A 282 20.03 -15.08 0.76
CA LEU A 282 19.48 -16.40 0.42
C LEU A 282 19.43 -16.60 -1.10
N LEU A 283 19.30 -15.52 -1.87
CA LEU A 283 19.36 -15.54 -3.33
C LEU A 283 20.80 -15.66 -3.89
N ASP A 284 21.83 -15.69 -3.04
CA ASP A 284 23.22 -15.98 -3.48
C ASP A 284 23.37 -17.44 -3.95
N ALA A 285 22.38 -18.28 -3.66
CA ALA A 285 22.26 -19.69 -4.03
C ALA A 285 20.87 -19.95 -4.65
N VAL A 286 20.55 -20.94 -5.50
CA VAL A 286 21.21 -21.39 -6.74
C VAL A 286 20.09 -21.55 -7.78
N ILE A 287 20.29 -21.04 -9.00
CA ILE A 287 19.78 -21.70 -10.20
C ILE A 287 21.02 -22.26 -10.92
N GLY A 288 20.98 -23.54 -11.29
CA GLY A 288 22.14 -24.46 -11.44
C GLY A 288 23.24 -24.12 -12.46
N ASP A 289 24.01 -25.14 -12.86
CA ASP A 289 25.15 -24.97 -13.78
C ASP A 289 24.72 -24.23 -15.06
N GLY A 290 25.30 -23.04 -15.26
CA GLY A 290 25.06 -22.22 -16.45
C GLY A 290 23.96 -21.15 -16.34
N TYR A 291 23.46 -20.84 -15.13
CA TYR A 291 22.59 -19.68 -14.94
C TYR A 291 23.24 -18.39 -15.47
N GLN A 292 22.43 -17.62 -16.20
CA GLN A 292 22.78 -16.28 -16.69
C GLN A 292 21.88 -15.26 -16.02
N GLN A 293 22.51 -14.20 -15.50
CA GLN A 293 21.80 -13.09 -14.89
C GLN A 293 20.91 -12.43 -15.95
N ARG A 294 19.63 -12.25 -15.62
CA ARG A 294 18.72 -11.48 -16.47
C ARG A 294 18.85 -10.00 -16.14
N HIS A 295 18.49 -9.19 -17.13
CA HIS A 295 18.42 -7.76 -16.98
C HIS A 295 17.31 -7.41 -15.98
N ILE A 296 17.63 -6.52 -15.05
CA ILE A 296 16.71 -5.99 -14.04
C ILE A 296 16.49 -4.53 -14.43
N GLU A 297 15.24 -4.17 -14.68
CA GLU A 297 14.81 -2.80 -14.91
C GLU A 297 14.06 -2.32 -13.67
N LEU A 298 14.38 -1.11 -13.22
CA LEU A 298 13.74 -0.45 -12.08
C LEU A 298 12.58 0.47 -12.49
#